data_AF-A0A944MWU5-F1
#
_entry.id   AF-A0A944MWU5-F1
#
_cell.length_a   1.000
_cell.length_b   1.000
_cell.length_c   1.000
_cell.angle_alpha   90.00
_cell.angle_beta   90.00
_cell.angle_gamma   90.00
#
_symmetry.space_group_name_H-M   'P 1'
#
loop_
_entity.id
_entity.type
_entity.pdbx_description
1 polymer ?
#
loop_
_entity_poly.entity_id
_entity_poly.type
_entity_poly.pdbx_seq_one_letter_code
_entity_poly.pdbx_strand_id
1 'polypeptide(L)'
;MQTVPWKYLTHYGRYIWWFQVGKLFAVLLAVLIVCRCTTLHAEKESTVPQTAFVNSQIESVWADAGVEPVERATDLEWCRRVYLDLIGRIPTVDEVLRYKNDHSRDKQSVLVDRLLGDEYVREYAKHWSNVWTTVLIGRDADNRMIDRSGMRKYLQTAWELNVPYDQFVEELLTAAGDNADRDEAVKFNGATNFLSGKLGDGALQATAKTAQIFLGLQVQCTQCHNHPFNSGVKQNQFWELNAFFRQTRALRRFDGGRRVAWVELVDEDFAGQGGDPNEAEIFYELRNGLVKVAYPVFVDGTEISRSGLLPGLLGDGTPYGVNRRRELASLIRSDPLFPKALVNRIWAYFLGYGFTRPIDDFGGHNPPSSPALLDGLAQRFTEYSYDLKSLMRWIVLSKPYSLSSRMATGDEKDAPDSGEPPYFSRFYVRQMEPEQLYDSLMVATKTNRVEDIERQDRWLSQFVMAFGTDEGDSSTTFNGTIPQILMLFNGDLVQEATSLNQDGFLDQVMMANRKNQDRINALYVASLSRWPSSIELRYANQLLLARQGRVKEALQDIWWALLNSNEFILNH
;
A
#
# COMPACT_ATOMS: atom_id res chain seq x y z
N MET A 1 -13.41 -31.55 -96.95
CA MET A 1 -12.40 -31.27 -95.91
C MET A 1 -12.12 -29.78 -95.93
N GLN A 2 -12.75 -29.05 -95.01
CA GLN A 2 -12.68 -27.59 -94.92
C GLN A 2 -11.76 -27.18 -93.77
N THR A 3 -10.86 -26.26 -94.06
CA THR A 3 -10.04 -25.51 -93.11
C THR A 3 -10.84 -24.31 -92.60
N VAL A 4 -10.88 -24.10 -91.27
CA VAL A 4 -11.66 -23.07 -90.56
C VAL A 4 -10.72 -22.22 -89.69
N PRO A 5 -11.00 -20.90 -89.48
CA PRO A 5 -9.97 -19.87 -89.39
C PRO A 5 -9.62 -19.38 -87.97
N TRP A 6 -8.48 -18.67 -87.94
CA TRP A 6 -7.79 -18.06 -86.81
C TRP A 6 -8.57 -16.86 -86.20
N LYS A 7 -9.56 -17.12 -85.33
CA LYS A 7 -10.28 -16.04 -84.60
C LYS A 7 -10.57 -16.27 -83.12
N TYR A 8 -9.96 -17.26 -82.45
CA TYR A 8 -10.26 -17.57 -81.04
C TYR A 8 -9.04 -17.87 -80.15
N LEU A 9 -7.95 -17.11 -80.27
CA LEU A 9 -6.77 -17.28 -79.39
C LEU A 9 -6.31 -16.01 -78.66
N THR A 10 -7.11 -14.94 -78.65
CA THR A 10 -6.79 -13.69 -77.92
C THR A 10 -7.51 -13.53 -76.57
N HIS A 11 -8.37 -14.48 -76.19
CA HIS A 11 -9.12 -14.38 -74.93
C HIS A 11 -8.59 -15.23 -73.76
N TYR A 12 -7.72 -16.23 -73.98
CA TYR A 12 -7.21 -17.05 -72.87
C TYR A 12 -5.93 -16.51 -72.20
N GLY A 13 -5.08 -15.76 -72.92
CA GLY A 13 -3.86 -15.16 -72.36
C GLY A 13 -4.13 -14.00 -71.39
N ARG A 14 -5.23 -13.26 -71.59
CA ARG A 14 -5.63 -12.16 -70.70
C ARG A 14 -6.14 -12.68 -69.35
N TYR A 15 -6.90 -13.77 -69.30
CA TYR A 15 -7.41 -14.28 -68.03
C TYR A 15 -6.31 -14.83 -67.12
N ILE A 16 -5.29 -15.49 -67.67
CA ILE A 16 -4.16 -16.03 -66.89
C ILE A 16 -3.26 -14.89 -66.37
N TRP A 17 -3.03 -13.85 -67.17
CA TRP A 17 -2.25 -12.69 -66.76
C TRP A 17 -2.97 -11.87 -65.67
N TRP A 18 -4.29 -11.65 -65.79
CA TRP A 18 -5.08 -10.99 -64.74
C TRP A 18 -5.21 -11.86 -63.46
N PHE A 19 -5.25 -13.19 -63.56
CA PHE A 19 -5.25 -14.07 -62.39
C PHE A 19 -3.90 -14.10 -61.65
N GLN A 20 -2.77 -14.06 -62.37
CA GLN A 20 -1.45 -14.03 -61.74
C GLN A 20 -1.09 -12.64 -61.18
N VAL A 21 -1.47 -11.56 -61.88
CA VAL A 21 -1.32 -10.19 -61.35
C VAL A 21 -2.24 -9.97 -60.14
N GLY A 22 -3.46 -10.51 -60.15
CA GLY A 22 -4.36 -10.48 -59.00
C GLY A 22 -3.86 -11.26 -57.78
N LYS A 23 -3.20 -12.40 -57.97
CA LYS A 23 -2.54 -13.15 -56.87
C LYS A 23 -1.31 -12.43 -56.33
N LEU A 24 -0.52 -11.79 -57.18
CA LEU A 24 0.62 -10.95 -56.75
C LEU A 24 0.14 -9.70 -56.00
N PHE A 25 -0.96 -9.06 -56.43
CA PHE A 25 -1.58 -7.95 -55.71
C PHE A 25 -2.22 -8.40 -54.39
N ALA A 26 -2.85 -9.57 -54.33
CA ALA A 26 -3.42 -10.10 -53.10
C ALA A 26 -2.34 -10.52 -52.09
N VAL A 27 -1.20 -11.04 -52.54
CA VAL A 27 -0.05 -11.35 -51.67
C VAL A 27 0.68 -10.08 -51.26
N LEU A 28 0.84 -9.07 -52.12
CA LEU A 28 1.40 -7.76 -51.73
C LEU A 28 0.46 -7.00 -50.78
N LEU A 29 -0.86 -7.08 -50.97
CA LEU A 29 -1.84 -6.52 -50.05
C LEU A 29 -1.89 -7.31 -48.74
N ALA A 30 -1.78 -8.64 -48.77
CA ALA A 30 -1.68 -9.46 -47.56
C ALA A 30 -0.34 -9.24 -46.84
N VAL A 31 0.78 -9.02 -47.53
CA VAL A 31 2.06 -8.64 -46.92
C VAL A 31 2.04 -7.21 -46.44
N LEU A 32 1.31 -6.28 -47.08
CA LEU A 32 1.10 -4.92 -46.58
C LEU A 32 0.08 -4.86 -45.44
N ILE A 33 -0.88 -5.79 -45.38
CA ILE A 33 -1.84 -5.95 -44.26
C ILE A 33 -1.16 -6.70 -43.11
N VAL A 34 -0.29 -7.67 -43.36
CA VAL A 34 0.53 -8.36 -42.34
C VAL A 34 1.65 -7.43 -41.85
N CYS A 35 2.29 -6.64 -42.71
CA CYS A 35 3.23 -5.57 -42.32
C CYS A 35 2.54 -4.34 -41.73
N ARG A 36 1.23 -4.14 -41.93
CA ARG A 36 0.42 -3.17 -41.17
C ARG A 36 -0.19 -3.76 -39.90
N CYS A 37 -0.29 -5.08 -39.79
CA CYS A 37 -0.72 -5.74 -38.55
C CYS A 37 0.47 -5.97 -37.61
N THR A 38 1.69 -5.92 -38.13
CA THR A 38 2.92 -5.64 -37.38
C THR A 38 3.28 -4.16 -37.40
N THR A 39 2.29 -3.25 -37.46
CA THR A 39 2.48 -2.01 -36.70
C THR A 39 2.55 -2.43 -35.25
N LEU A 40 3.78 -2.57 -34.75
CA LEU A 40 4.14 -2.20 -33.39
C LEU A 40 3.05 -1.26 -32.88
N HIS A 41 2.22 -1.76 -31.95
CA HIS A 41 1.58 -0.86 -31.01
C HIS A 41 2.75 -0.19 -30.35
N ALA A 42 3.16 0.97 -30.90
CA ALA A 42 4.12 1.83 -30.26
C ALA A 42 3.43 2.22 -28.96
N GLU A 43 3.74 1.47 -27.90
CA GLU A 43 3.44 1.86 -26.54
C GLU A 43 3.96 3.27 -26.40
N LYS A 44 3.02 4.21 -26.34
CA LYS A 44 3.38 5.59 -26.13
C LYS A 44 3.94 5.66 -24.73
N GLU A 45 5.24 5.94 -24.66
CA GLU A 45 5.99 6.22 -23.44
C GLU A 45 5.15 7.05 -22.48
N SER A 46 5.20 6.68 -21.20
CA SER A 46 4.62 7.52 -20.15
C SER A 46 5.17 8.94 -20.27
N THR A 47 4.29 9.93 -20.20
CA THR A 47 4.69 11.34 -20.25
C THR A 47 5.50 11.77 -19.02
N VAL A 48 5.58 10.92 -17.99
CA VAL A 48 6.36 11.15 -16.78
C VAL A 48 7.65 10.32 -16.83
N PRO A 49 8.84 10.95 -16.86
CA PRO A 49 10.13 10.27 -16.99
C PRO A 49 10.36 9.16 -15.96
N GLN A 50 9.87 9.33 -14.73
CA GLN A 50 10.01 8.37 -13.65
C GLN A 50 9.17 7.11 -13.90
N THR A 51 7.94 7.27 -14.40
CA THR A 51 7.12 6.13 -14.83
C THR A 51 7.72 5.45 -16.06
N ALA A 52 8.28 6.21 -17.01
CA ALA A 52 8.98 5.62 -18.15
C ALA A 52 10.21 4.81 -17.70
N PHE A 53 10.95 5.29 -16.69
CA PHE A 53 12.03 4.54 -16.05
C PHE A 53 11.53 3.22 -15.45
N VAL A 54 10.48 3.25 -14.61
CA VAL A 54 9.89 2.04 -14.02
C VAL A 54 9.52 1.02 -15.10
N ASN A 55 8.85 1.48 -16.16
CA ASN A 55 8.44 0.64 -17.27
C ASN A 55 9.65 -0.02 -17.95
N SER A 56 10.67 0.76 -18.30
CA SER A 56 11.88 0.25 -18.95
C SER A 56 12.62 -0.79 -18.11
N GLN A 57 12.66 -0.61 -16.79
CA GLN A 57 13.34 -1.56 -15.89
C GLN A 57 12.55 -2.87 -15.77
N ILE A 58 11.23 -2.78 -15.63
CA ILE A 58 10.36 -3.96 -15.56
C ILE A 58 10.38 -4.76 -16.86
N GLU A 59 10.40 -4.08 -18.01
CA GLU A 59 10.52 -4.75 -19.31
C GLU A 59 11.86 -5.48 -19.46
N SER A 60 12.95 -4.91 -18.94
CA SER A 60 14.23 -5.62 -18.87
C SER A 60 14.12 -6.88 -18.01
N VAL A 61 13.46 -6.79 -16.85
CA VAL A 61 13.23 -7.94 -15.96
C VAL A 61 12.44 -9.04 -16.66
N TRP A 62 11.37 -8.69 -17.38
CA TRP A 62 10.57 -9.64 -18.15
C TRP A 62 11.39 -10.30 -19.26
N ALA A 63 12.17 -9.53 -20.01
CA ALA A 63 13.03 -10.03 -21.07
C ALA A 63 14.12 -10.98 -20.54
N ASP A 64 14.78 -10.61 -19.44
CA ASP A 64 15.85 -11.41 -18.83
C ASP A 64 15.31 -12.72 -18.22
N ALA A 65 14.10 -12.69 -17.64
CA ALA A 65 13.43 -13.87 -17.07
C ALA A 65 12.72 -14.74 -18.14
N GLY A 66 12.56 -14.23 -19.37
CA GLY A 66 11.73 -14.86 -20.39
C GLY A 66 10.29 -15.07 -19.91
N VAL A 67 9.73 -14.03 -19.28
CA VAL A 67 8.34 -13.97 -18.78
C VAL A 67 7.60 -12.97 -19.64
N GLU A 68 6.41 -13.34 -20.12
CA GLU A 68 5.54 -12.43 -20.85
C GLU A 68 4.52 -11.82 -19.87
N PRO A 69 4.25 -10.50 -19.92
CA PRO A 69 3.22 -9.90 -19.10
C PRO A 69 1.81 -10.27 -19.62
N VAL A 70 0.85 -10.35 -18.70
CA VAL A 70 -0.56 -10.53 -19.04
C VAL A 70 -1.14 -9.30 -19.75
N GLU A 71 -2.36 -9.45 -20.27
CA GLU A 71 -3.09 -8.33 -20.85
C GLU A 71 -3.33 -7.20 -19.84
N ARG A 72 -3.50 -5.98 -20.35
CA ARG A 72 -3.84 -4.82 -19.51
C ARG A 72 -5.20 -5.01 -18.87
N ALA A 73 -5.33 -4.55 -17.63
CA ALA A 73 -6.61 -4.46 -16.93
C ALA A 73 -7.60 -3.64 -17.75
N THR A 74 -8.89 -3.97 -17.61
CA THR A 74 -9.93 -3.12 -18.20
C THR A 74 -9.91 -1.73 -17.54
N ASP A 75 -10.42 -0.72 -18.24
CA ASP A 75 -10.48 0.65 -17.70
C ASP A 75 -11.13 0.71 -16.30
N LEU A 76 -12.19 -0.07 -16.07
CA LEU A 76 -12.96 -0.04 -14.82
C LEU A 76 -12.31 -0.88 -13.71
N GLU A 77 -11.63 -1.96 -14.07
CA GLU A 77 -10.78 -2.73 -13.15
C GLU A 77 -9.65 -1.84 -12.61
N TRP A 78 -8.92 -1.17 -13.51
CA TRP A 78 -7.88 -0.21 -13.13
C TRP A 78 -8.45 0.96 -12.30
N CYS A 79 -9.59 1.53 -12.71
CA CYS A 79 -10.24 2.62 -11.96
C CYS A 79 -10.56 2.20 -10.53
N ARG A 80 -11.22 1.04 -10.34
CA ARG A 80 -11.53 0.51 -9.01
C ARG A 80 -10.28 0.38 -8.15
N ARG A 81 -9.23 -0.22 -8.70
CA ARG A 81 -7.95 -0.46 -8.04
C ARG A 81 -7.29 0.83 -7.56
N VAL A 82 -7.25 1.86 -8.41
CA VAL A 82 -6.66 3.17 -8.07
C VAL A 82 -7.41 3.86 -6.93
N TYR A 83 -8.75 3.80 -6.95
CA TYR A 83 -9.57 4.34 -5.86
C TYR A 83 -9.29 3.65 -4.52
N LEU A 84 -9.19 2.32 -4.54
CA LEU A 84 -8.87 1.52 -3.35
C LEU A 84 -7.47 1.85 -2.81
N ASP A 85 -6.47 1.91 -3.67
CA ASP A 85 -5.08 2.07 -3.24
C ASP A 85 -4.69 3.51 -2.90
N LEU A 86 -5.30 4.52 -3.52
CA LEU A 86 -4.96 5.92 -3.24
C LEU A 86 -5.80 6.52 -2.11
N ILE A 87 -7.09 6.19 -2.03
CA ILE A 87 -8.02 6.84 -1.09
C ILE A 87 -8.82 5.84 -0.25
N GLY A 88 -8.49 4.55 -0.31
CA GLY A 88 -8.99 3.57 0.64
C GLY A 88 -10.43 3.12 0.45
N ARG A 89 -11.05 3.35 -0.70
CA ARG A 89 -12.43 2.92 -0.96
C ARG A 89 -12.68 2.66 -2.43
N ILE A 90 -13.72 1.90 -2.76
CA ILE A 90 -14.19 1.79 -4.14
C ILE A 90 -14.72 3.15 -4.67
N PRO A 91 -14.75 3.36 -5.99
CA PRO A 91 -15.40 4.55 -6.55
C PRO A 91 -16.91 4.49 -6.36
N THR A 92 -17.50 5.65 -6.10
CA THR A 92 -18.95 5.90 -6.19
C THR A 92 -19.44 5.70 -7.62
N VAL A 93 -20.74 5.50 -7.78
CA VAL A 93 -21.38 5.36 -9.11
C VAL A 93 -21.08 6.55 -10.02
N ASP A 94 -21.09 7.77 -9.48
CA ASP A 94 -20.85 8.99 -10.27
C ASP A 94 -19.39 9.10 -10.72
N GLU A 95 -18.44 8.69 -9.87
CA GLU A 95 -17.02 8.60 -10.22
C GLU A 95 -16.77 7.57 -11.32
N VAL A 96 -17.39 6.37 -11.22
CA VAL A 96 -17.32 5.34 -12.27
C VAL A 96 -17.87 5.87 -13.60
N LEU A 97 -19.04 6.50 -13.58
CA LEU A 97 -19.66 7.05 -14.79
C LEU A 97 -18.82 8.18 -15.39
N ARG A 98 -18.25 9.05 -14.56
CA ARG A 98 -17.35 10.13 -14.98
C ARG A 98 -16.12 9.57 -15.69
N TYR A 99 -15.44 8.60 -15.08
CA TYR A 99 -14.24 8.01 -15.66
C TYR A 99 -14.55 7.23 -16.94
N LYS A 100 -15.65 6.47 -16.97
CA LYS A 100 -16.07 5.72 -18.16
C LYS A 100 -16.38 6.62 -19.35
N ASN A 101 -17.01 7.77 -19.11
CA ASN A 101 -17.40 8.70 -20.16
C ASN A 101 -16.25 9.63 -20.60
N ASP A 102 -15.10 9.55 -19.92
CA ASP A 102 -13.89 10.23 -20.33
C ASP A 102 -13.15 9.41 -21.40
N HIS A 103 -13.05 9.98 -22.60
CA HIS A 103 -12.36 9.41 -23.75
C HIS A 103 -11.01 10.09 -24.03
N SER A 104 -10.56 10.97 -23.12
CA SER A 104 -9.25 11.60 -23.20
C SER A 104 -8.13 10.55 -23.10
N ARG A 105 -6.99 10.84 -23.73
CA ARG A 105 -5.84 9.92 -23.75
C ARG A 105 -5.08 9.90 -22.42
N ASP A 106 -5.26 10.96 -21.63
CA ASP A 106 -4.63 11.24 -20.36
C ASP A 106 -5.56 11.01 -19.16
N LYS A 107 -6.75 10.41 -19.36
CA LYS A 107 -7.73 10.15 -18.31
C LYS A 107 -7.16 9.42 -17.08
N GLN A 108 -6.20 8.52 -17.26
CA GLN A 108 -5.55 7.80 -16.16
C GLN A 108 -4.72 8.78 -15.30
N SER A 109 -3.86 9.58 -15.93
CA SER A 109 -3.10 10.61 -15.21
C SER A 109 -4.01 11.64 -14.56
N VAL A 110 -5.05 12.11 -15.26
CA VAL A 110 -6.01 13.08 -14.72
C VAL A 110 -6.74 12.51 -13.51
N LEU A 111 -7.14 11.23 -13.53
CA LEU A 111 -7.76 10.59 -12.37
C LEU A 111 -6.80 10.53 -11.18
N VAL A 112 -5.56 10.09 -11.40
CA VAL A 112 -4.55 10.00 -10.34
C VAL A 112 -4.25 11.37 -9.75
N ASP A 113 -4.08 12.39 -10.59
CA ASP A 113 -3.81 13.77 -10.16
C ASP A 113 -4.98 14.34 -9.34
N ARG A 114 -6.22 13.98 -9.66
CA ARG A 114 -7.39 14.36 -8.85
C ARG A 114 -7.39 13.66 -7.50
N LEU A 115 -7.19 12.34 -7.47
CA LEU A 115 -7.20 11.54 -6.24
C LEU A 115 -6.08 11.92 -5.27
N LEU A 116 -4.94 12.37 -5.79
CA LEU A 116 -3.83 12.89 -4.98
C LEU A 116 -3.95 14.40 -4.69
N GLY A 117 -4.89 15.08 -5.33
CA GLY A 117 -5.10 16.54 -5.23
C GLY A 117 -6.14 16.94 -4.20
N ASP A 118 -6.46 18.25 -4.19
CA ASP A 118 -7.32 18.89 -3.18
C ASP A 118 -8.75 18.33 -3.15
N GLU A 119 -9.25 17.76 -4.26
CA GLU A 119 -10.61 17.21 -4.33
C GLU A 119 -10.82 16.04 -3.37
N TYR A 120 -9.79 15.20 -3.18
CA TYR A 120 -9.86 13.98 -2.35
C TYR A 120 -8.86 14.00 -1.19
N VAL A 121 -8.33 15.18 -0.83
CA VAL A 121 -7.25 15.30 0.16
C VAL A 121 -7.62 14.70 1.52
N ARG A 122 -8.89 14.79 1.93
CA ARG A 122 -9.37 14.24 3.20
C ARG A 122 -9.45 12.73 3.17
N GLU A 123 -10.00 12.15 2.11
CA GLU A 123 -10.06 10.69 1.95
C GLU A 123 -8.67 10.09 1.78
N TYR A 124 -7.81 10.73 1.01
CA TYR A 124 -6.39 10.40 0.88
C TYR A 124 -5.72 10.39 2.25
N ALA A 125 -5.82 11.47 3.02
CA ALA A 125 -5.19 11.58 4.33
C ALA A 125 -5.77 10.60 5.35
N LYS A 126 -7.09 10.40 5.37
CA LYS A 126 -7.75 9.38 6.19
C LYS A 126 -7.19 8.00 5.88
N HIS A 127 -7.14 7.62 4.61
CA HIS A 127 -6.65 6.32 4.19
C HIS A 127 -5.18 6.07 4.60
N TRP A 128 -4.28 6.98 4.22
CA TRP A 128 -2.86 6.82 4.52
C TRP A 128 -2.55 6.98 6.01
N SER A 129 -3.32 7.79 6.75
CA SER A 129 -3.23 7.82 8.22
C SER A 129 -3.60 6.48 8.85
N ASN A 130 -4.61 5.78 8.36
CA ASN A 130 -4.99 4.46 8.87
C ASN A 130 -3.90 3.41 8.59
N VAL A 131 -3.38 3.38 7.37
CA VAL A 131 -2.26 2.51 6.98
C VAL A 131 -1.05 2.75 7.89
N TRP A 132 -0.63 4.01 8.02
CA TRP A 132 0.58 4.35 8.79
C TRP A 132 0.39 4.28 10.31
N THR A 133 -0.83 4.44 10.83
CA THR A 133 -1.10 4.18 12.24
C THR A 133 -0.78 2.71 12.54
N THR A 134 -1.23 1.78 11.70
CA THR A 134 -0.94 0.35 11.87
C THR A 134 0.54 0.04 11.72
N VAL A 135 1.22 0.60 10.70
CA VAL A 135 2.66 0.41 10.51
C VAL A 135 3.48 0.91 11.71
N LEU A 136 3.14 2.08 12.26
CA LEU A 136 3.94 2.73 13.30
C LEU A 136 3.67 2.20 14.70
N ILE A 137 2.42 1.86 15.02
CA ILE A 137 2.00 1.54 16.39
C ILE A 137 1.20 0.24 16.54
N GLY A 138 1.15 -0.61 15.50
CA GLY A 138 0.47 -1.91 15.56
C GLY A 138 -1.05 -1.79 15.64
N ARG A 139 -1.74 -2.86 16.02
CA ARG A 139 -3.21 -2.90 16.18
C ARG A 139 -3.68 -3.13 17.63
N ASP A 140 -2.79 -3.29 18.62
CA ASP A 140 -3.17 -3.37 20.03
C ASP A 140 -3.87 -2.09 20.52
N ALA A 141 -5.19 -2.19 20.65
CA ALA A 141 -6.06 -1.14 21.16
C ALA A 141 -6.04 -1.05 22.69
N ASP A 142 -5.53 -2.07 23.39
CA ASP A 142 -5.43 -2.11 24.84
C ASP A 142 -4.12 -1.52 25.37
N ASN A 143 -3.17 -1.19 24.49
CA ASN A 143 -1.91 -0.55 24.85
C ASN A 143 -2.11 0.89 25.37
N ARG A 144 -2.26 1.02 26.69
CA ARG A 144 -2.44 2.32 27.37
C ARG A 144 -1.23 3.25 27.32
N MET A 145 -0.10 2.81 26.80
CA MET A 145 1.06 3.67 26.56
C MET A 145 0.97 4.44 25.23
N ILE A 146 -0.04 4.15 24.41
CA ILE A 146 -0.25 4.70 23.08
C ILE A 146 -1.65 5.30 23.00
N ASP A 147 -1.75 6.52 22.49
CA ASP A 147 -3.00 7.18 22.14
C ASP A 147 -3.18 7.12 20.61
N ARG A 148 -3.97 6.15 20.16
CA ARG A 148 -4.17 5.90 18.72
C ARG A 148 -4.85 7.07 18.02
N SER A 149 -5.79 7.73 18.70
CA SER A 149 -6.45 8.95 18.22
C SER A 149 -5.46 10.09 17.96
N GLY A 150 -4.55 10.34 18.89
CA GLY A 150 -3.52 11.37 18.80
C GLY A 150 -2.54 11.08 17.66
N MET A 151 -2.15 9.82 17.48
CA MET A 151 -1.36 9.39 16.32
C MET A 151 -2.12 9.63 15.01
N ARG A 152 -3.38 9.17 14.90
CA ARG A 152 -4.22 9.39 13.70
C ARG A 152 -4.36 10.88 13.37
N LYS A 153 -4.59 11.74 14.37
CA LYS A 153 -4.71 13.19 14.19
C LYS A 153 -3.43 13.82 13.62
N TYR A 154 -2.27 13.45 14.17
CA TYR A 154 -0.97 13.87 13.63
C TYR A 154 -0.79 13.40 12.19
N LEU A 155 -1.02 12.10 11.93
CA LEU A 155 -0.84 11.52 10.61
C LEU A 155 -1.77 12.16 9.57
N GLN A 156 -3.06 12.34 9.87
CA GLN A 156 -3.99 13.01 8.97
C GLN A 156 -3.46 14.39 8.56
N THR A 157 -3.01 15.19 9.53
CA THR A 157 -2.41 16.51 9.24
C THR A 157 -1.17 16.39 8.36
N ALA A 158 -0.26 15.46 8.66
CA ALA A 158 0.96 15.25 7.88
C ALA A 158 0.66 14.83 6.42
N TRP A 159 -0.34 13.96 6.21
CA TRP A 159 -0.76 13.51 4.88
C TRP A 159 -1.54 14.58 4.10
N GLU A 160 -2.38 15.37 4.76
CA GLU A 160 -3.08 16.51 4.14
C GLU A 160 -2.09 17.56 3.63
N LEU A 161 -1.08 17.89 4.45
CA LEU A 161 -0.02 18.84 4.11
C LEU A 161 1.06 18.25 3.19
N ASN A 162 1.00 16.94 2.90
CA ASN A 162 2.00 16.23 2.11
C ASN A 162 3.42 16.48 2.65
N VAL A 163 3.60 16.31 3.95
CA VAL A 163 4.91 16.47 4.62
C VAL A 163 5.93 15.54 3.95
N PRO A 164 7.09 16.06 3.50
CA PRO A 164 8.17 15.24 2.95
C PRO A 164 8.53 14.08 3.88
N TYR A 165 8.76 12.88 3.34
CA TYR A 165 8.95 11.70 4.18
C TYR A 165 10.17 11.79 5.11
N ASP A 166 11.22 12.49 4.71
CA ASP A 166 12.39 12.72 5.55
C ASP A 166 12.07 13.57 6.79
N GLN A 167 11.28 14.63 6.61
CA GLN A 167 10.77 15.47 7.70
C GLN A 167 9.79 14.69 8.59
N PHE A 168 8.88 13.94 7.97
CA PHE A 168 7.93 13.07 8.67
C PHE A 168 8.63 12.09 9.64
N VAL A 169 9.73 11.48 9.20
CA VAL A 169 10.51 10.54 10.04
C VAL A 169 11.32 11.27 11.11
N GLU A 170 11.87 12.45 10.80
CA GLU A 170 12.53 13.28 11.80
C GLU A 170 11.57 13.71 12.92
N GLU A 171 10.34 14.13 12.57
CA GLU A 171 9.29 14.49 13.53
C GLU A 171 8.95 13.31 14.44
N LEU A 172 8.76 12.10 13.89
CA LEU A 172 8.49 10.89 14.67
C LEU A 172 9.61 10.53 15.64
N LEU A 173 10.87 10.60 15.19
CA LEU A 173 12.03 10.18 15.99
C LEU A 173 12.41 11.19 17.05
N THR A 174 12.19 12.48 16.80
CA THR A 174 12.60 13.58 17.68
C THR A 174 11.45 14.14 18.52
N ALA A 175 10.23 13.65 18.33
CA ALA A 175 9.04 14.07 19.06
C ALA A 175 9.26 14.13 20.58
N ALA A 176 8.63 15.12 21.20
CA ALA A 176 8.50 15.28 22.65
C ALA A 176 7.15 15.96 22.96
N GLY A 177 6.64 15.78 24.17
CA GLY A 177 5.34 16.31 24.60
C GLY A 177 4.32 15.24 24.96
N ASP A 178 3.06 15.65 25.06
CA ASP A 178 1.95 14.77 25.43
C ASP A 178 1.44 14.01 24.21
N ASN A 179 1.21 12.70 24.38
CA ASN A 179 0.77 11.83 23.29
C ASN A 179 -0.74 11.88 23.00
N ALA A 180 -1.54 12.36 23.95
CA ALA A 180 -2.99 12.45 23.85
C ALA A 180 -3.43 13.92 23.74
N ASP A 181 -4.39 14.18 22.84
CA ASP A 181 -4.98 15.49 22.65
C ASP A 181 -6.00 15.78 23.76
N ARG A 182 -5.78 16.85 24.51
CA ARG A 182 -6.56 17.20 25.70
C ARG A 182 -6.88 18.69 25.66
N ASP A 183 -8.01 19.07 26.25
CA ASP A 183 -8.62 20.41 26.16
C ASP A 183 -7.73 21.60 26.61
N GLU A 184 -6.50 21.36 27.10
CA GLU A 184 -5.57 22.39 27.61
C GLU A 184 -4.11 22.25 27.10
N ALA A 185 -3.81 21.36 26.13
CA ALA A 185 -2.42 20.96 25.90
C ALA A 185 -1.67 21.77 24.82
N VAL A 186 -1.03 22.89 25.22
CA VAL A 186 0.09 23.51 24.46
C VAL A 186 1.21 22.49 24.14
N LYS A 187 1.26 21.37 24.88
CA LYS A 187 2.24 20.30 24.74
C LYS A 187 1.80 19.12 23.85
N PHE A 188 0.61 19.11 23.29
CA PHE A 188 0.15 17.97 22.48
C PHE A 188 1.05 17.77 21.26
N ASN A 189 1.54 16.54 21.10
CA ASN A 189 2.30 16.12 19.94
C ASN A 189 2.00 14.64 19.63
N GLY A 190 1.11 14.40 18.66
CA GLY A 190 0.68 13.06 18.27
C GLY A 190 1.81 12.16 17.76
N ALA A 191 2.90 12.72 17.23
CA ALA A 191 4.07 11.98 16.74
C ALA A 191 4.77 11.18 17.86
N THR A 192 4.67 11.65 19.12
CA THR A 192 5.25 10.97 20.29
C THR A 192 4.77 9.53 20.45
N ASN A 193 3.56 9.21 19.98
CA ASN A 193 2.97 7.87 20.05
C ASN A 193 3.81 6.79 19.37
N PHE A 194 4.70 7.14 18.42
CA PHE A 194 5.61 6.18 17.83
C PHE A 194 6.53 5.56 18.90
N LEU A 195 7.07 6.36 19.81
CA LEU A 195 8.00 5.92 20.85
C LEU A 195 7.36 5.65 22.21
N SER A 196 6.24 6.30 22.56
CA SER A 196 5.61 6.21 23.89
C SER A 196 5.37 4.79 24.39
N GLY A 197 4.94 3.88 23.50
CA GLY A 197 4.74 2.45 23.81
C GLY A 197 5.96 1.55 23.63
N LYS A 198 7.11 2.10 23.20
CA LYS A 198 8.29 1.31 22.75
C LYS A 198 9.55 1.51 23.58
N LEU A 199 9.51 2.40 24.58
CA LEU A 199 10.64 2.69 25.48
C LEU A 199 10.71 1.77 26.71
N GLY A 200 9.75 0.87 26.89
CA GLY A 200 9.79 -0.20 27.89
C GLY A 200 11.02 -1.10 27.72
N ASP A 201 11.39 -1.82 28.79
CA ASP A 201 12.49 -2.79 28.82
C ASP A 201 13.82 -2.28 28.26
N GLY A 202 14.05 -0.96 28.39
CA GLY A 202 15.26 -0.34 27.90
C GLY A 202 15.27 -0.03 26.40
N ALA A 203 14.11 0.28 25.82
CA ALA A 203 13.94 0.73 24.43
C ALA A 203 14.22 -0.33 23.37
N LEU A 204 14.06 -1.62 23.70
CA LEU A 204 14.25 -2.73 22.77
C LEU A 204 13.32 -2.61 21.55
N GLN A 205 12.03 -2.38 21.80
CA GLN A 205 11.03 -2.22 20.74
C GLN A 205 11.28 -0.96 19.90
N ALA A 206 11.71 0.14 20.51
CA ALA A 206 12.05 1.37 19.77
C ALA A 206 13.21 1.12 18.80
N THR A 207 14.22 0.36 19.24
CA THR A 207 15.38 -0.04 18.45
C THR A 207 14.97 -0.90 17.26
N ALA A 208 14.24 -1.99 17.53
CA ALA A 208 13.80 -2.93 16.50
C ALA A 208 12.88 -2.27 15.46
N LYS A 209 11.84 -1.56 15.92
CA LYS A 209 10.86 -0.95 15.02
C LYS A 209 11.42 0.24 14.25
N THR A 210 12.35 1.02 14.80
CA THR A 210 13.01 2.10 14.03
C THR A 210 13.83 1.53 12.87
N ALA A 211 14.65 0.50 13.14
CA ALA A 211 15.46 -0.15 12.10
C ALA A 211 14.59 -0.83 11.04
N GLN A 212 13.56 -1.58 11.47
CA GLN A 212 12.64 -2.28 10.57
C GLN A 212 11.85 -1.30 9.71
N ILE A 213 11.29 -0.25 10.31
CA ILE A 213 10.36 0.65 9.61
C ILE A 213 11.09 1.61 8.67
N PHE A 214 12.22 2.19 9.09
CA PHE A 214 12.86 3.28 8.36
C PHE A 214 14.12 2.86 7.60
N LEU A 215 14.75 1.74 7.94
CA LEU A 215 15.94 1.23 7.24
C LEU A 215 15.67 -0.13 6.56
N GLY A 216 14.52 -0.75 6.80
CA GLY A 216 14.22 -2.10 6.30
C GLY A 216 15.21 -3.13 6.82
N LEU A 217 15.60 -3.03 8.11
CA LEU A 217 16.53 -3.95 8.75
C LEU A 217 15.86 -4.70 9.90
N GLN A 218 15.90 -6.04 9.86
CA GLN A 218 15.42 -6.88 10.95
C GLN A 218 16.51 -7.17 11.98
N VAL A 219 16.65 -6.27 12.96
CA VAL A 219 17.71 -6.35 13.98
C VAL A 219 17.28 -7.06 15.28
N GLN A 220 16.01 -7.38 15.46
CA GLN A 220 15.45 -7.90 16.72
C GLN A 220 16.12 -9.20 17.21
N CYS A 221 16.41 -10.13 16.30
CA CYS A 221 17.10 -11.38 16.64
C CYS A 221 18.52 -11.12 17.16
N THR A 222 19.11 -10.00 16.74
CA THR A 222 20.46 -9.61 17.17
C THR A 222 20.54 -8.94 18.52
N GLN A 223 19.42 -8.81 19.24
CA GLN A 223 19.45 -8.51 20.67
C GLN A 223 20.27 -9.55 21.46
N CYS A 224 20.11 -10.83 21.10
CA CYS A 224 20.62 -11.96 21.87
C CYS A 224 21.81 -12.69 21.24
N HIS A 225 22.04 -12.55 19.92
CA HIS A 225 23.14 -13.22 19.22
C HIS A 225 23.47 -12.59 17.87
N ASN A 226 24.65 -12.91 17.30
CA ASN A 226 24.95 -12.53 15.92
C ASN A 226 24.00 -13.22 14.94
N HIS A 227 23.67 -12.56 13.84
CA HIS A 227 22.77 -13.13 12.83
C HIS A 227 23.34 -14.45 12.27
N PRO A 228 22.54 -15.53 12.19
CA PRO A 228 23.06 -16.86 11.86
C PRO A 228 23.54 -16.99 10.41
N PHE A 229 22.97 -16.20 9.48
CA PHE A 229 23.23 -16.30 8.04
C PHE A 229 23.83 -15.05 7.42
N ASN A 230 24.01 -13.99 8.21
CA ASN A 230 24.57 -12.72 7.75
C ASN A 230 25.72 -12.34 8.69
N SER A 231 26.93 -12.71 8.31
CA SER A 231 28.14 -12.55 9.14
C SER A 231 28.50 -11.08 9.45
N GLY A 232 27.95 -10.14 8.68
CA GLY A 232 28.08 -8.71 8.90
C GLY A 232 27.18 -8.15 10.00
N VAL A 233 26.11 -8.87 10.38
CA VAL A 233 25.12 -8.41 11.36
C VAL A 233 25.37 -9.07 12.72
N LYS A 234 25.82 -8.28 13.68
CA LYS A 234 26.32 -8.73 14.98
C LYS A 234 25.48 -8.20 16.14
N GLN A 235 25.56 -8.88 17.28
CA GLN A 235 24.82 -8.54 18.48
C GLN A 235 25.13 -7.12 18.98
N ASN A 236 26.38 -6.66 18.85
CA ASN A 236 26.76 -5.32 19.31
C ASN A 236 25.99 -4.21 18.57
N GLN A 237 25.73 -4.37 17.28
CA GLN A 237 25.06 -3.35 16.47
C GLN A 237 23.64 -3.05 16.95
N PHE A 238 22.93 -4.07 17.48
CA PHE A 238 21.63 -3.84 18.11
C PHE A 238 21.76 -2.92 19.34
N TRP A 239 22.72 -3.19 20.21
CA TRP A 239 22.92 -2.42 21.44
C TRP A 239 23.54 -1.04 21.20
N GLU A 240 24.34 -0.90 20.14
CA GLU A 240 24.86 0.37 19.66
C GLU A 240 23.73 1.26 19.13
N LEU A 241 22.80 0.70 18.34
CA LEU A 241 21.60 1.43 17.90
C LEU A 241 20.65 1.71 19.07
N ASN A 242 20.51 0.79 20.03
CA ASN A 242 19.71 1.00 21.23
C ASN A 242 20.17 2.21 22.05
N ALA A 243 21.48 2.50 22.03
CA ALA A 243 22.07 3.59 22.77
C ALA A 243 21.51 4.97 22.41
N PHE A 244 20.97 5.13 21.20
CA PHE A 244 20.37 6.39 20.76
C PHE A 244 19.06 6.73 21.49
N PHE A 245 18.34 5.74 22.03
CA PHE A 245 17.06 5.94 22.71
C PHE A 245 17.18 6.12 24.23
N ARG A 246 18.40 5.99 24.79
CA ARG A 246 18.60 5.93 26.25
C ARG A 246 18.42 7.24 26.98
N GLN A 247 18.45 8.36 26.27
CA GLN A 247 18.16 9.70 26.79
C GLN A 247 16.65 10.02 26.78
N THR A 248 15.77 9.05 26.47
CA THR A 248 14.33 9.34 26.31
C THR A 248 13.49 8.51 27.26
N ARG A 249 12.44 9.14 27.80
CA ARG A 249 11.49 8.51 28.73
C ARG A 249 10.05 8.76 28.33
N ALA A 250 9.25 7.71 28.48
CA ALA A 250 7.80 7.75 28.43
C ALA A 250 7.25 7.88 29.86
N LEU A 251 7.00 9.12 30.30
CA LEU A 251 6.46 9.40 31.63
C LEU A 251 4.96 9.12 31.67
N ARG A 252 4.57 8.11 32.45
CA ARG A 252 3.16 7.77 32.65
C ARG A 252 2.49 8.84 33.51
N ARG A 253 1.33 9.33 33.04
CA ARG A 253 0.49 10.26 33.77
C ARG A 253 -0.85 9.57 34.07
N PHE A 254 -1.27 9.61 35.32
CA PHE A 254 -2.42 8.83 35.81
C PHE A 254 -3.65 9.71 36.02
N ASP A 255 -4.85 9.13 35.91
CA ASP A 255 -6.15 9.80 36.11
C ASP A 255 -6.52 10.05 37.58
N GLY A 256 -5.52 10.14 38.48
CA GLY A 256 -5.72 10.12 39.93
C GLY A 256 -5.90 8.72 40.52
N GLY A 257 -6.06 7.69 39.68
CA GLY A 257 -6.06 6.27 40.06
C GLY A 257 -4.79 5.54 39.63
N ARG A 258 -4.93 4.24 39.32
CA ARG A 258 -3.84 3.39 38.80
C ARG A 258 -3.84 3.28 37.26
N ARG A 259 -4.78 3.94 36.58
CA ARG A 259 -4.90 3.88 35.12
C ARG A 259 -4.06 5.00 34.49
N VAL A 260 -3.24 4.62 33.51
CA VAL A 260 -2.52 5.59 32.67
C VAL A 260 -3.57 6.35 31.87
N ALA A 261 -3.58 7.67 32.04
CA ALA A 261 -4.46 8.59 31.36
C ALA A 261 -3.82 9.12 30.07
N TRP A 262 -2.51 9.40 30.10
CA TRP A 262 -1.69 9.72 28.93
C TRP A 262 -0.20 9.50 29.24
N VAL A 263 0.65 9.70 28.24
CA VAL A 263 2.11 9.62 28.32
C VAL A 263 2.72 10.95 27.88
N GLU A 264 3.68 11.46 28.65
CA GLU A 264 4.54 12.57 28.24
C GLU A 264 5.91 12.02 27.82
N LEU A 265 6.30 12.24 26.58
CA LEU A 265 7.60 11.84 26.04
C LEU A 265 8.60 12.98 26.26
N VAL A 266 9.67 12.70 27.02
CA VAL A 266 10.69 13.68 27.36
C VAL A 266 12.09 13.15 27.09
N ASP A 267 13.03 14.06 26.85
CA ASP A 267 14.45 13.76 26.92
C ASP A 267 14.98 14.08 28.33
N GLU A 268 15.87 13.24 28.84
CA GLU A 268 16.59 13.42 30.10
C GLU A 268 18.05 12.98 29.97
N ASP A 269 18.90 13.49 30.86
CA ASP A 269 20.27 13.02 30.98
C ASP A 269 20.30 11.52 31.32
N PHE A 270 21.24 10.79 30.71
CA PHE A 270 21.42 9.35 30.92
C PHE A 270 22.81 9.08 31.49
N ALA A 271 22.89 8.74 32.78
CA ALA A 271 24.16 8.44 33.44
C ALA A 271 24.81 7.10 33.01
N GLY A 272 24.21 6.35 32.07
CA GLY A 272 24.63 4.99 31.80
C GLY A 272 24.25 4.02 32.91
N GLN A 273 24.50 2.73 32.67
CA GLN A 273 24.44 1.70 33.69
C GLN A 273 25.68 1.70 34.59
N GLY A 274 26.79 2.30 34.13
CA GLY A 274 28.00 2.53 34.92
C GLY A 274 27.91 3.74 35.87
N GLY A 275 26.97 4.65 35.64
CA GLY A 275 26.73 5.82 36.49
C GLY A 275 27.53 7.07 36.12
N ASP A 276 28.38 7.01 35.08
CA ASP A 276 29.06 8.19 34.53
C ASP A 276 28.30 8.73 33.30
N PRO A 277 27.67 9.92 33.37
CA PRO A 277 26.98 10.52 32.22
C PRO A 277 27.91 10.96 31.08
N ASN A 278 29.24 10.95 31.25
CA ASN A 278 30.16 11.25 30.14
C ASN A 278 30.40 10.03 29.24
N GLU A 279 30.35 8.83 29.79
CA GLU A 279 30.48 7.56 29.04
C GLU A 279 29.11 6.95 28.73
N ALA A 280 28.17 7.07 29.67
CA ALA A 280 26.78 6.64 29.57
C ALA A 280 26.63 5.20 29.02
N GLU A 281 27.37 4.27 29.64
CA GLU A 281 27.53 2.91 29.14
C GLU A 281 26.23 2.11 29.15
N ILE A 282 26.08 1.23 28.18
CA ILE A 282 25.06 0.19 28.16
C ILE A 282 25.76 -1.16 28.17
N PHE A 283 25.38 -2.01 29.10
CA PHE A 283 25.88 -3.37 29.19
C PHE A 283 24.90 -4.35 28.56
N TYR A 284 25.46 -5.32 27.84
CA TYR A 284 24.72 -6.47 27.32
C TYR A 284 25.53 -7.74 27.48
N GLU A 285 24.85 -8.87 27.63
CA GLU A 285 25.46 -10.17 27.88
C GLU A 285 25.56 -10.98 26.59
N LEU A 286 26.74 -11.57 26.36
CA LEU A 286 26.96 -12.55 25.30
C LEU A 286 26.53 -13.94 25.80
N ARG A 287 26.22 -14.86 24.87
CA ARG A 287 25.82 -16.24 25.20
C ARG A 287 26.80 -17.03 26.10
N ASN A 288 28.05 -16.61 26.17
CA ASN A 288 29.08 -17.22 27.02
C ASN A 288 29.20 -16.57 28.41
N GLY A 289 28.28 -15.67 28.78
CA GLY A 289 28.27 -14.96 30.06
C GLY A 289 29.19 -13.74 30.13
N LEU A 290 29.88 -13.39 29.04
CA LEU A 290 30.70 -12.18 29.01
C LEU A 290 29.81 -10.95 28.85
N VAL A 291 29.98 -9.99 29.75
CA VAL A 291 29.36 -8.67 29.64
C VAL A 291 30.20 -7.79 28.71
N LYS A 292 29.53 -7.12 27.78
CA LYS A 292 30.11 -6.15 26.84
C LYS A 292 29.44 -4.80 27.02
N VAL A 293 30.15 -3.75 26.60
CA VAL A 293 29.65 -2.37 26.58
C VAL A 293 29.27 -1.97 25.15
N ALA A 294 28.21 -1.18 25.01
CA ALA A 294 27.80 -0.54 23.77
C ALA A 294 27.70 0.98 23.96
N TYR A 295 28.07 1.71 22.90
CA TYR A 295 28.01 3.16 22.78
C TYR A 295 27.16 3.52 21.54
N PRO A 296 26.68 4.76 21.40
CA PRO A 296 25.89 5.14 20.23
C PRO A 296 26.72 5.11 18.94
N VAL A 297 26.50 4.05 18.16
CA VAL A 297 27.09 3.83 16.83
C VAL A 297 25.96 3.43 15.89
N PHE A 298 25.86 4.13 14.76
CA PHE A 298 24.83 3.86 13.76
C PHE A 298 25.14 2.60 12.96
N VAL A 299 24.17 2.11 12.19
CA VAL A 299 24.27 0.81 11.50
C VAL A 299 25.40 0.74 10.47
N ASP A 300 25.86 1.89 9.96
CA ASP A 300 26.99 2.03 9.04
C ASP A 300 28.36 2.15 9.74
N GLY A 301 28.38 2.18 11.08
CA GLY A 301 29.57 2.35 11.90
C GLY A 301 29.86 3.80 12.32
N THR A 302 29.01 4.77 11.97
CA THR A 302 29.19 6.17 12.36
C THR A 302 28.99 6.34 13.87
N GLU A 303 30.05 6.76 14.57
CA GLU A 303 30.03 7.04 16.01
C GLU A 303 29.59 8.49 16.27
N ILE A 304 28.80 8.70 17.33
CA ILE A 304 28.50 10.03 17.88
C ILE A 304 29.07 10.18 19.30
N SER A 305 28.93 11.36 19.90
CA SER A 305 29.35 11.59 21.29
C SER A 305 28.74 10.55 22.23
N ARG A 306 29.58 9.98 23.09
CA ARG A 306 29.18 9.05 24.16
C ARG A 306 28.46 9.74 25.30
N SER A 307 28.48 11.07 25.35
CA SER A 307 27.79 11.80 26.42
C SER A 307 26.33 11.38 26.51
N GLY A 308 25.87 11.12 27.73
CA GLY A 308 24.48 10.97 28.07
C GLY A 308 23.86 12.29 28.55
N LEU A 309 24.62 13.39 28.61
CA LEU A 309 24.09 14.71 28.92
C LEU A 309 23.38 15.30 27.70
N LEU A 310 22.24 15.96 27.93
CA LEU A 310 21.55 16.72 26.90
C LEU A 310 22.33 17.99 26.53
N PRO A 311 22.08 18.56 25.32
CA PRO A 311 22.77 19.75 24.88
C PRO A 311 22.59 20.93 25.83
N GLY A 312 23.70 21.55 26.25
CA GLY A 312 23.72 22.71 27.13
C GLY A 312 24.95 23.58 26.89
N LEU A 313 25.06 24.69 27.64
CA LEU A 313 26.23 25.57 27.62
C LEU A 313 26.85 25.61 29.03
N LEU A 314 28.17 25.52 29.10
CA LEU A 314 28.93 25.80 30.32
C LEU A 314 28.87 27.31 30.63
N GLY A 315 29.31 27.69 31.83
CA GLY A 315 29.30 29.09 32.28
C GLY A 315 30.17 30.03 31.42
N ASP A 316 31.10 29.49 30.65
CA ASP A 316 31.93 30.23 29.68
C ASP A 316 31.36 30.24 28.25
N GLY A 317 30.19 29.64 28.04
CA GLY A 317 29.53 29.52 26.74
C GLY A 317 29.95 28.31 25.91
N THR A 318 30.81 27.43 26.42
CA THR A 318 31.22 26.20 25.71
C THR A 318 30.05 25.21 25.63
N PRO A 319 29.64 24.74 24.44
CA PRO A 319 28.58 23.73 24.33
C PRO A 319 29.04 22.36 24.82
N TYR A 320 28.14 21.64 25.48
CA TYR A 320 28.35 20.26 25.92
C TYR A 320 27.10 19.42 25.66
N GLY A 321 27.23 18.11 25.79
CA GLY A 321 26.12 17.16 25.64
C GLY A 321 25.72 16.90 24.19
N VAL A 322 24.78 15.99 24.01
CA VAL A 322 24.25 15.57 22.71
C VAL A 322 22.79 15.15 22.88
N ASN A 323 21.95 15.40 21.88
CA ASN A 323 20.63 14.80 21.81
C ASN A 323 20.70 13.61 20.85
N ARG A 324 20.85 12.41 21.39
CA ARG A 324 21.10 11.22 20.56
C ARG A 324 19.98 10.92 19.57
N ARG A 325 18.70 11.16 19.91
CA ARG A 325 17.60 10.92 18.95
C ARG A 325 17.61 11.87 17.76
N ARG A 326 18.03 13.12 17.95
CA ARG A 326 18.21 14.07 16.84
C ARG A 326 19.35 13.64 15.93
N GLU A 327 20.46 13.19 16.49
CA GLU A 327 21.55 12.60 15.71
C GLU A 327 21.07 11.36 14.94
N LEU A 328 20.32 10.46 15.60
CA LEU A 328 19.77 9.28 14.94
C LEU A 328 18.87 9.63 13.76
N ALA A 329 17.98 10.62 13.92
CA ALA A 329 17.13 11.08 12.84
C ALA A 329 17.96 11.62 11.65
N SER A 330 19.01 12.39 11.93
CA SER A 330 19.92 12.86 10.89
C SER A 330 20.63 11.71 10.16
N LEU A 331 21.14 10.73 10.91
CA LEU A 331 21.86 9.58 10.36
C LEU A 331 20.95 8.71 9.50
N ILE A 332 19.72 8.44 9.96
CA ILE A 332 18.71 7.73 9.17
C ILE A 332 18.42 8.45 7.86
N ARG A 333 18.17 9.76 7.87
CA ARG A 333 17.85 10.52 6.64
C ARG A 333 18.98 10.50 5.61
N SER A 334 20.24 10.43 6.08
CA SER A 334 21.41 10.33 5.20
C SER A 334 21.72 8.90 4.71
N ASP A 335 21.07 7.89 5.26
CA ASP A 335 21.37 6.49 4.95
C ASP A 335 20.79 6.07 3.60
N PRO A 336 21.55 5.36 2.73
CA PRO A 336 21.04 4.87 1.45
C PRO A 336 19.88 3.87 1.54
N LEU A 337 19.70 3.18 2.67
CA LEU A 337 18.57 2.28 2.92
C LEU A 337 17.28 3.05 3.19
N PHE A 338 17.35 4.29 3.67
CA PHE A 338 16.18 5.08 4.03
C PHE A 338 15.15 5.23 2.90
N PRO A 339 15.52 5.75 1.70
CA PRO A 339 14.58 5.82 0.59
C PRO A 339 14.22 4.42 0.05
N LYS A 340 15.12 3.43 0.11
CA LYS A 340 14.85 2.05 -0.37
C LYS A 340 13.79 1.35 0.47
N ALA A 341 13.85 1.48 1.79
CA ALA A 341 12.88 0.91 2.72
C ALA A 341 11.47 1.43 2.45
N LEU A 342 11.33 2.74 2.26
CA LEU A 342 10.03 3.29 1.93
C LEU A 342 9.56 2.88 0.53
N VAL A 343 10.42 3.01 -0.50
CA VAL A 343 10.06 2.64 -1.88
C VAL A 343 9.62 1.18 -1.94
N ASN A 344 10.33 0.26 -1.28
CA ASN A 344 9.97 -1.15 -1.23
C ASN A 344 8.63 -1.38 -0.54
N ARG A 345 8.38 -0.71 0.59
CA ARG A 345 7.10 -0.82 1.32
C ARG A 345 5.93 -0.27 0.49
N ILE A 346 6.07 0.91 -0.11
CA ILE A 346 5.02 1.50 -0.93
C ILE A 346 4.79 0.65 -2.18
N TRP A 347 5.84 0.19 -2.85
CA TRP A 347 5.73 -0.73 -3.97
C TRP A 347 4.96 -2.01 -3.59
N ALA A 348 5.32 -2.64 -2.47
CA ALA A 348 4.62 -3.80 -1.94
C ALA A 348 3.16 -3.51 -1.61
N TYR A 349 2.86 -2.32 -1.07
CA TYR A 349 1.49 -1.90 -0.80
C TYR A 349 0.65 -1.89 -2.08
N PHE A 350 1.14 -1.29 -3.17
CA PHE A 350 0.38 -1.18 -4.43
C PHE A 350 0.36 -2.47 -5.26
N LEU A 351 1.47 -3.20 -5.31
CA LEU A 351 1.61 -4.35 -6.21
C LEU A 351 1.45 -5.69 -5.50
N GLY A 352 1.43 -5.75 -4.17
CA GLY A 352 1.23 -6.97 -3.38
C GLY A 352 2.53 -7.64 -2.91
N TYR A 353 3.63 -7.40 -3.61
CA TYR A 353 4.95 -7.91 -3.27
C TYR A 353 5.98 -6.80 -3.36
N GLY A 354 6.92 -6.77 -2.41
CA GLY A 354 8.12 -5.94 -2.50
C GLY A 354 9.20 -6.62 -3.33
N PHE A 355 10.33 -5.95 -3.48
CA PHE A 355 11.54 -6.51 -4.05
C PHE A 355 12.24 -7.50 -3.11
N THR A 356 11.92 -7.47 -1.81
CA THR A 356 12.44 -8.42 -0.82
C THR A 356 11.28 -9.12 -0.11
N ARG A 357 11.55 -10.31 0.43
CA ARG A 357 10.59 -11.04 1.27
C ARG A 357 11.29 -11.55 2.54
N PRO A 358 11.02 -10.98 3.73
CA PRO A 358 10.08 -9.87 4.02
C PRO A 358 10.45 -8.52 3.35
N ILE A 359 9.48 -7.61 3.27
CA ILE A 359 9.63 -6.28 2.63
C ILE A 359 10.55 -5.33 3.42
N ASP A 360 10.86 -5.69 4.67
CA ASP A 360 11.61 -4.89 5.63
C ASP A 360 12.85 -5.65 6.16
N ASP A 361 13.37 -6.57 5.34
CA ASP A 361 14.59 -7.33 5.62
C ASP A 361 15.58 -7.22 4.46
N PHE A 362 16.31 -6.11 4.40
CA PHE A 362 17.45 -5.97 3.51
C PHE A 362 18.70 -6.62 4.11
N GLY A 363 19.45 -7.32 3.27
CA GLY A 363 20.75 -7.86 3.63
C GLY A 363 21.32 -8.73 2.53
N GLY A 364 22.58 -9.14 2.68
CA GLY A 364 23.22 -10.06 1.72
C GLY A 364 22.51 -11.42 1.62
N HIS A 365 21.74 -11.80 2.63
CA HIS A 365 20.93 -13.03 2.65
C HIS A 365 19.58 -12.89 1.92
N ASN A 366 19.11 -11.67 1.69
CA ASN A 366 17.82 -11.37 1.07
C ASN A 366 17.97 -10.26 0.00
N PRO A 367 18.64 -10.56 -1.14
CA PRO A 367 18.86 -9.58 -2.18
C PRO A 367 17.52 -9.17 -2.84
N PRO A 368 17.34 -7.90 -3.22
CA PRO A 368 16.17 -7.45 -3.96
C PRO A 368 16.01 -8.18 -5.32
N SER A 369 14.78 -8.53 -5.69
CA SER A 369 14.45 -9.18 -6.97
C SER A 369 14.74 -8.31 -8.20
N SER A 370 14.72 -6.98 -8.03
CA SER A 370 15.01 -6.01 -9.09
C SER A 370 15.84 -4.84 -8.53
N PRO A 371 17.14 -5.03 -8.28
CA PRO A 371 17.96 -4.05 -7.57
C PRO A 371 18.11 -2.73 -8.33
N ALA A 372 18.27 -2.77 -9.66
CA ALA A 372 18.39 -1.56 -10.48
C ALA A 372 17.12 -0.69 -10.45
N LEU A 373 15.94 -1.34 -10.42
CA LEU A 373 14.66 -0.65 -10.28
C LEU A 373 14.51 -0.01 -8.91
N LEU A 374 14.77 -0.77 -7.83
CA LEU A 374 14.69 -0.27 -6.46
C LEU A 374 15.65 0.91 -6.25
N ASP A 375 16.92 0.76 -6.65
CA ASP A 375 17.94 1.80 -6.50
C ASP A 375 17.59 3.05 -7.29
N GLY A 376 17.16 2.90 -8.55
CA GLY A 376 16.80 4.02 -9.39
C GLY A 376 15.51 4.74 -8.95
N LEU A 377 14.55 4.02 -8.37
CA LEU A 377 13.36 4.63 -7.74
C LEU A 377 13.72 5.36 -6.45
N ALA A 378 14.54 4.76 -5.59
CA ALA A 378 15.01 5.37 -4.36
C ALA A 378 15.79 6.67 -4.62
N GLN A 379 16.68 6.67 -5.61
CA GLN A 379 17.39 7.87 -6.04
C GLN A 379 16.42 8.99 -6.48
N ARG A 380 15.46 8.67 -7.36
CA ARG A 380 14.48 9.64 -7.86
C ARG A 380 13.59 10.18 -6.75
N PHE A 381 13.22 9.33 -5.79
CA PHE A 381 12.44 9.72 -4.63
C PHE A 381 13.19 10.74 -3.76
N THR A 382 14.49 10.54 -3.54
CA THR A 382 15.37 11.53 -2.89
C THR A 382 15.48 12.83 -3.71
N GLU A 383 15.69 12.75 -5.02
CA GLU A 383 15.76 13.92 -5.92
C GLU A 383 14.46 14.74 -5.94
N TYR A 384 13.31 14.08 -5.72
CA TYR A 384 12.00 14.71 -5.58
C TYR A 384 11.66 15.10 -4.14
N SER A 385 12.68 15.31 -3.30
CA SER A 385 12.50 15.78 -1.92
C SER A 385 11.56 14.89 -1.11
N TYR A 386 11.63 13.59 -1.31
CA TYR A 386 10.86 12.60 -0.57
C TYR A 386 9.33 12.79 -0.66
N ASP A 387 8.86 13.28 -1.81
CA ASP A 387 7.43 13.52 -2.09
C ASP A 387 6.64 12.21 -2.29
N LEU A 388 5.81 11.87 -1.31
CA LEU A 388 5.06 10.61 -1.26
C LEU A 388 4.02 10.51 -2.39
N LYS A 389 3.32 11.61 -2.70
CA LYS A 389 2.33 11.64 -3.79
C LYS A 389 2.97 11.37 -5.14
N SER A 390 4.16 11.91 -5.41
CA SER A 390 4.91 11.64 -6.64
C SER A 390 5.31 10.17 -6.75
N LEU A 391 5.83 9.57 -5.67
CA LEU A 391 6.15 8.14 -5.66
C LEU A 391 4.93 7.26 -5.98
N MET A 392 3.80 7.51 -5.29
CA MET A 392 2.54 6.80 -5.52
C MET A 392 2.08 6.96 -6.97
N ARG A 393 2.15 8.19 -7.50
CA ARG A 393 1.80 8.50 -8.89
C ARG A 393 2.65 7.72 -9.89
N TRP A 394 3.96 7.61 -9.66
CA TRP A 394 4.86 6.89 -10.57
C TRP A 394 4.52 5.41 -10.64
N ILE A 395 4.21 4.80 -9.49
CA ILE A 395 3.85 3.38 -9.36
C ILE A 395 2.49 3.12 -10.01
N VAL A 396 1.46 3.91 -9.70
CA VAL A 396 0.09 3.69 -10.20
C VAL A 396 -0.02 3.85 -11.72
N LEU A 397 0.79 4.72 -12.33
CA LEU A 397 0.81 4.89 -13.79
C LEU A 397 1.79 3.95 -14.52
N SER A 398 2.47 3.06 -13.79
CA SER A 398 3.41 2.12 -14.39
C SER A 398 2.70 1.00 -15.16
N LYS A 399 3.44 0.34 -16.05
CA LYS A 399 3.04 -0.85 -16.79
C LYS A 399 2.63 -2.00 -15.85
N PRO A 400 3.43 -2.45 -14.86
CA PRO A 400 3.03 -3.57 -14.00
C PRO A 400 1.74 -3.28 -13.24
N TYR A 401 1.52 -2.05 -12.77
CA TYR A 401 0.26 -1.68 -12.12
C TYR A 401 -0.93 -1.63 -13.08
N SER A 402 -0.71 -1.48 -14.38
CA SER A 402 -1.77 -1.48 -15.40
C SER A 402 -2.18 -2.86 -15.89
N LEU A 403 -1.52 -3.93 -15.45
CA LEU A 403 -1.80 -5.30 -15.89
C LEU A 403 -3.07 -5.85 -15.21
N SER A 404 -3.74 -6.80 -15.84
CA SER A 404 -4.84 -7.53 -15.19
C SER A 404 -4.30 -8.48 -14.12
N SER A 405 -5.16 -8.88 -13.18
CA SER A 405 -4.86 -9.98 -12.25
C SER A 405 -5.12 -11.37 -12.82
N ARG A 406 -5.78 -11.47 -13.98
CA ARG A 406 -6.10 -12.75 -14.62
C ARG A 406 -4.83 -13.38 -15.20
N MET A 407 -4.45 -14.55 -14.67
CA MET A 407 -3.33 -15.34 -15.22
C MET A 407 -3.66 -15.79 -16.65
N ALA A 408 -2.71 -15.61 -17.57
CA ALA A 408 -2.77 -16.28 -18.86
C ALA A 408 -2.31 -17.73 -18.71
N THR A 409 -2.73 -18.59 -19.64
CA THR A 409 -2.21 -19.96 -19.72
C THR A 409 -0.71 -19.89 -20.07
N GLY A 410 0.17 -20.26 -19.13
CA GLY A 410 1.63 -20.26 -19.32
C GLY A 410 2.44 -19.38 -18.36
N ASP A 411 1.78 -18.55 -17.53
CA ASP A 411 2.43 -17.62 -16.58
C ASP A 411 2.90 -18.28 -15.27
N GLU A 412 3.12 -19.59 -15.27
CA GLU A 412 3.50 -20.36 -14.08
C GLU A 412 4.85 -19.92 -13.47
N LYS A 413 5.64 -19.13 -14.20
CA LYS A 413 6.92 -18.59 -13.75
C LYS A 413 6.78 -17.46 -12.73
N ASP A 414 5.72 -16.65 -12.80
CA ASP A 414 5.52 -15.53 -11.87
C ASP A 414 4.63 -15.95 -10.69
N ALA A 415 5.23 -16.75 -9.81
CA ALA A 415 4.58 -17.42 -8.69
C ALA A 415 5.25 -17.08 -7.34
N PRO A 416 5.24 -15.82 -6.88
CA PRO A 416 5.87 -15.43 -5.63
C PRO A 416 5.30 -16.14 -4.40
N ASP A 417 4.04 -16.60 -4.46
CA ASP A 417 3.42 -17.42 -3.41
C ASP A 417 4.19 -18.74 -3.17
N SER A 418 4.88 -19.26 -4.19
CA SER A 418 5.70 -20.48 -4.13
C SER A 418 7.14 -20.22 -3.69
N GLY A 419 7.50 -18.98 -3.35
CA GLY A 419 8.83 -18.59 -2.89
C GLY A 419 9.76 -18.06 -3.99
N GLU A 420 9.28 -17.99 -5.23
CA GLU A 420 10.02 -17.36 -6.33
C GLU A 420 10.04 -15.82 -6.20
N PRO A 421 11.02 -15.13 -6.78
CA PRO A 421 11.00 -13.67 -6.85
C PRO A 421 9.80 -13.16 -7.67
N PRO A 422 9.15 -12.05 -7.28
CA PRO A 422 8.08 -11.46 -8.07
C PRO A 422 8.63 -10.82 -9.34
N TYR A 423 8.08 -11.18 -10.50
CA TYR A 423 8.40 -10.55 -11.79
C TYR A 423 7.44 -9.41 -12.16
N PHE A 424 6.33 -9.26 -11.42
CA PHE A 424 5.29 -8.26 -11.67
C PHE A 424 4.71 -8.35 -13.09
N SER A 425 4.63 -9.56 -13.65
CA SER A 425 4.08 -9.79 -15.00
C SER A 425 2.54 -9.85 -15.01
N ARG A 426 1.92 -9.69 -13.83
CA ARG A 426 0.49 -9.51 -13.60
C ARG A 426 0.26 -8.68 -12.34
N PHE A 427 -0.97 -8.21 -12.14
CA PHE A 427 -1.34 -7.63 -10.86
C PHE A 427 -1.58 -8.74 -9.83
N TYR A 428 -0.90 -8.68 -8.68
CA TYR A 428 -1.13 -9.65 -7.61
C TYR A 428 -2.36 -9.22 -6.80
N VAL A 429 -3.34 -10.12 -6.72
CA VAL A 429 -4.59 -9.90 -6.02
C VAL A 429 -4.32 -9.74 -4.52
N ARG A 430 -4.87 -8.69 -3.93
CA ARG A 430 -4.77 -8.40 -2.49
C ARG A 430 -6.14 -8.40 -1.85
N GLN A 431 -6.20 -8.80 -0.58
CA GLN A 431 -7.39 -8.57 0.24
C GLN A 431 -7.46 -7.10 0.64
N MET A 432 -8.66 -6.54 0.69
CA MET A 432 -8.86 -5.21 1.28
C MET A 432 -8.55 -5.22 2.76
N GLU A 433 -7.88 -4.18 3.25
CA GLU A 433 -7.77 -3.93 4.68
C GLU A 433 -9.18 -3.73 5.29
N PRO A 434 -9.37 -4.04 6.58
CA PRO A 434 -10.65 -3.82 7.25
C PRO A 434 -11.18 -2.39 7.06
N GLU A 435 -10.31 -1.39 7.15
CA GLU A 435 -10.66 0.01 6.92
C GLU A 435 -11.16 0.26 5.48
N GLN A 436 -10.50 -0.32 4.47
CA GLN A 436 -10.92 -0.20 3.07
C GLN A 436 -12.26 -0.86 2.81
N LEU A 437 -12.48 -2.03 3.43
CA LEU A 437 -13.73 -2.78 3.32
C LEU A 437 -14.89 -2.01 3.96
N TYR A 438 -14.68 -1.42 5.13
CA TYR A 438 -15.66 -0.56 5.79
C TYR A 438 -16.06 0.61 4.90
N ASP A 439 -15.07 1.42 4.47
CA ASP A 439 -15.34 2.62 3.68
C ASP A 439 -15.97 2.26 2.32
N SER A 440 -15.60 1.11 1.73
CA SER A 440 -16.21 0.59 0.50
C SER A 440 -17.66 0.14 0.69
N LEU A 441 -18.00 -0.49 1.81
CA LEU A 441 -19.39 -0.84 2.15
C LEU A 441 -20.25 0.41 2.34
N MET A 442 -19.72 1.44 3.00
CA MET A 442 -20.44 2.70 3.19
C MET A 442 -20.73 3.40 1.86
N VAL A 443 -19.76 3.39 0.93
CA VAL A 443 -19.89 3.93 -0.42
C VAL A 443 -20.89 3.12 -1.26
N ALA A 444 -20.75 1.79 -1.29
CA ALA A 444 -21.60 0.89 -2.05
C ALA A 444 -23.08 1.04 -1.67
N THR A 445 -23.34 1.23 -0.38
CA THR A 445 -24.69 1.26 0.20
C THR A 445 -25.26 2.68 0.30
N LYS A 446 -24.49 3.70 -0.07
CA LYS A 446 -24.85 5.12 0.10
C LYS A 446 -25.30 5.45 1.53
N THR A 447 -24.79 4.73 2.52
CA THR A 447 -25.06 5.01 3.93
C THR A 447 -24.16 6.15 4.38
N ASN A 448 -24.18 7.30 3.69
CA ASN A 448 -23.48 8.51 4.11
C ASN A 448 -24.23 9.14 5.28
N ARG A 449 -24.19 8.47 6.43
CA ARG A 449 -24.39 9.14 7.71
C ARG A 449 -23.03 9.74 8.11
N VAL A 450 -23.07 10.87 8.79
CA VAL A 450 -21.93 11.60 9.39
C VAL A 450 -20.83 10.64 9.82
N GLU A 451 -19.56 10.97 9.57
CA GLU A 451 -18.39 10.19 10.01
C GLU A 451 -18.52 9.82 11.49
N ASP A 452 -18.97 8.59 11.75
CA ASP A 452 -19.11 8.04 13.08
C ASP A 452 -17.88 7.18 13.34
N ILE A 453 -16.81 7.86 13.76
CA ILE A 453 -15.51 7.25 14.07
C ILE A 453 -15.69 6.15 15.12
N GLU A 454 -16.59 6.33 16.09
CA GLU A 454 -16.85 5.30 17.09
C GLU A 454 -17.51 4.07 16.48
N ARG A 455 -18.45 4.23 15.54
CA ARG A 455 -19.04 3.09 14.82
C ARG A 455 -18.00 2.38 13.97
N GLN A 456 -17.11 3.14 13.30
CA GLN A 456 -16.00 2.56 12.56
C GLN A 456 -15.08 1.77 13.49
N ASP A 457 -14.62 2.34 14.60
CA ASP A 457 -13.73 1.66 15.56
C ASP A 457 -14.41 0.46 16.23
N ARG A 458 -15.71 0.55 16.58
CA ARG A 458 -16.49 -0.59 17.08
C ARG A 458 -16.56 -1.72 16.06
N TRP A 459 -16.73 -1.41 14.78
CA TRP A 459 -16.75 -2.43 13.72
C TRP A 459 -15.37 -3.02 13.46
N LEU A 460 -14.32 -2.18 13.40
CA LEU A 460 -12.94 -2.61 13.19
C LEU A 460 -12.41 -3.48 14.34
N SER A 461 -12.79 -3.20 15.59
CA SER A 461 -12.35 -3.99 16.75
C SER A 461 -12.77 -5.47 16.66
N GLN A 462 -13.82 -5.78 15.92
CA GLN A 462 -14.27 -7.15 15.66
C GLN A 462 -13.27 -7.94 14.79
N PHE A 463 -12.49 -7.27 13.94
CA PHE A 463 -11.41 -7.88 13.17
C PHE A 463 -10.15 -8.11 14.02
N VAL A 464 -9.82 -7.18 14.92
CA VAL A 464 -8.61 -7.30 15.78
C VAL A 464 -8.75 -8.45 16.78
N MET A 465 -9.90 -8.53 17.46
CA MET A 465 -10.19 -9.57 18.46
C MET A 465 -10.20 -11.00 17.88
N ALA A 466 -10.54 -11.14 16.60
CA ALA A 466 -10.65 -12.44 15.95
C ALA A 466 -9.30 -13.01 15.48
N PHE A 467 -8.24 -12.21 15.34
CA PHE A 467 -6.99 -12.64 14.68
C PHE A 467 -5.68 -12.39 15.43
N GLY A 468 -5.65 -11.62 16.52
CA GLY A 468 -4.48 -11.56 17.42
C GLY A 468 -3.15 -11.14 16.76
N THR A 469 -3.17 -10.59 15.54
CA THR A 469 -1.99 -10.10 14.84
C THR A 469 -1.65 -8.70 15.32
N ASP A 470 -1.09 -8.61 16.52
CA ASP A 470 -0.65 -7.36 17.13
C ASP A 470 0.59 -6.77 16.42
N GLU A 471 1.39 -7.59 15.73
CA GLU A 471 2.74 -7.21 15.33
C GLU A 471 2.86 -6.14 14.22
N GLY A 472 1.75 -5.63 13.69
CA GLY A 472 1.76 -4.64 12.60
C GLY A 472 2.39 -5.20 11.33
N ASP A 473 2.45 -6.53 11.21
CA ASP A 473 3.08 -7.22 10.11
C ASP A 473 2.33 -6.88 8.83
N SER A 474 3.06 -6.33 7.86
CA SER A 474 2.59 -6.12 6.49
C SER A 474 2.59 -7.47 5.77
N SER A 475 1.93 -8.48 6.34
CA SER A 475 1.97 -9.86 5.85
C SER A 475 1.45 -9.88 4.42
N THR A 476 2.30 -10.21 3.47
CA THR A 476 1.98 -10.35 2.05
C THR A 476 1.11 -11.59 1.76
N THR A 477 0.60 -12.24 2.80
CA THR A 477 -0.12 -13.52 2.74
C THR A 477 -1.60 -13.32 3.02
N PHE A 478 -2.42 -13.75 2.07
CA PHE A 478 -3.87 -13.79 2.14
C PHE A 478 -4.36 -14.58 3.37
N ASN A 479 -5.00 -13.89 4.32
CA ASN A 479 -5.70 -14.51 5.45
C ASN A 479 -7.16 -14.05 5.47
N GLY A 480 -7.91 -14.43 4.43
CA GLY A 480 -9.37 -14.38 4.39
C GLY A 480 -9.94 -15.51 5.25
N THR A 481 -10.08 -15.26 6.55
CA THR A 481 -10.43 -16.31 7.51
C THR A 481 -11.96 -16.51 7.61
N ILE A 482 -12.37 -17.69 8.09
CA ILE A 482 -13.79 -18.04 8.28
C ILE A 482 -14.55 -17.00 9.13
N PRO A 483 -14.02 -16.49 10.27
CA PRO A 483 -14.74 -15.50 11.06
C PRO A 483 -14.93 -14.16 10.32
N GLN A 484 -13.98 -13.71 9.50
CA GLN A 484 -14.15 -12.50 8.67
C GLN A 484 -15.33 -12.66 7.71
N ILE A 485 -15.42 -13.81 7.05
CA ILE A 485 -16.50 -14.11 6.10
C ILE A 485 -17.86 -14.19 6.83
N LEU A 486 -17.92 -14.90 7.97
CA LEU A 486 -19.16 -14.99 8.76
C LEU A 486 -19.63 -13.63 9.27
N MET A 487 -18.69 -12.76 9.63
CA MET A 487 -19.00 -11.41 10.06
C MET A 487 -19.50 -10.53 8.90
N LEU A 488 -18.97 -10.68 7.69
CA LEU A 488 -19.57 -10.03 6.51
C LEU A 488 -20.97 -10.55 6.23
N PHE A 489 -21.19 -11.86 6.32
CA PHE A 489 -22.47 -12.48 5.96
C PHE A 489 -23.60 -12.06 6.91
N ASN A 490 -23.28 -11.89 8.20
CA ASN A 490 -24.25 -11.70 9.27
C ASN A 490 -24.12 -10.36 10.01
N GLY A 491 -23.15 -9.52 9.65
CA GLY A 491 -22.86 -8.27 10.37
C GLY A 491 -23.91 -7.19 10.12
N ASP A 492 -24.06 -6.30 11.10
CA ASP A 492 -25.09 -5.24 11.10
C ASP A 492 -25.02 -4.36 9.85
N LEU A 493 -23.82 -4.10 9.32
CA LEU A 493 -23.66 -3.30 8.09
C LEU A 493 -24.31 -3.97 6.88
N VAL A 494 -24.07 -5.26 6.67
CA VAL A 494 -24.65 -5.98 5.52
C VAL A 494 -26.15 -6.18 5.72
N GLN A 495 -26.61 -6.42 6.96
CA GLN A 495 -28.04 -6.47 7.27
C GLN A 495 -28.75 -5.13 7.00
N GLU A 496 -28.17 -4.00 7.44
CA GLU A 496 -28.73 -2.66 7.17
C GLU A 496 -28.73 -2.38 5.65
N ALA A 497 -27.61 -2.67 4.98
CA ALA A 497 -27.41 -2.48 3.55
C ALA A 497 -28.39 -3.27 2.67
N THR A 498 -28.78 -4.45 3.12
CA THR A 498 -29.70 -5.35 2.40
C THR A 498 -31.13 -5.23 2.91
N SER A 499 -31.42 -4.37 3.88
CA SER A 499 -32.76 -4.22 4.43
C SER A 499 -33.79 -3.75 3.39
N LEU A 500 -35.03 -4.21 3.54
CA LEU A 500 -36.16 -3.81 2.69
C LEU A 500 -36.91 -2.58 3.23
N ASN A 501 -36.28 -1.82 4.13
CA ASN A 501 -36.86 -0.64 4.75
C ASN A 501 -37.11 0.48 3.74
N GLN A 502 -38.10 1.33 4.02
CA GLN A 502 -38.34 2.55 3.26
C GLN A 502 -37.10 3.47 3.35
N ASP A 503 -36.76 4.12 2.24
CA ASP A 503 -35.60 5.02 2.06
C ASP A 503 -34.20 4.36 2.00
N GLY A 504 -34.12 3.03 2.09
CA GLY A 504 -32.87 2.29 1.93
C GLY A 504 -32.30 2.33 0.49
N PHE A 505 -31.04 1.91 0.32
CA PHE A 505 -30.37 1.89 -0.99
C PHE A 505 -31.16 1.15 -2.07
N LEU A 506 -31.72 -0.02 -1.74
CA LEU A 506 -32.53 -0.81 -2.67
C LEU A 506 -33.80 -0.07 -3.11
N ASP A 507 -34.41 0.75 -2.24
CA ASP A 507 -35.55 1.59 -2.62
C ASP A 507 -35.13 2.72 -3.55
N GLN A 508 -33.99 3.35 -3.30
CA GLN A 508 -33.45 4.36 -4.21
C GLN A 508 -33.19 3.78 -5.61
N VAL A 509 -32.62 2.57 -5.69
CA VAL A 509 -32.40 1.85 -6.96
C VAL A 509 -33.74 1.55 -7.65
N MET A 510 -34.75 1.11 -6.90
CA MET A 510 -36.09 0.82 -7.42
C MET A 510 -36.80 2.07 -7.97
N MET A 511 -36.66 3.21 -7.29
CA MET A 511 -37.26 4.49 -7.69
C MET A 511 -36.54 5.12 -8.88
N ALA A 512 -35.21 5.09 -8.90
CA ALA A 512 -34.40 5.69 -9.96
C ALA A 512 -34.49 4.94 -11.30
N ASN A 513 -34.78 3.63 -11.27
CA ASN A 513 -34.70 2.77 -12.46
C ASN A 513 -36.02 2.06 -12.77
N ARG A 514 -36.50 2.19 -14.01
CA ARG A 514 -37.75 1.58 -14.46
C ARG A 514 -37.61 0.12 -14.88
N LYS A 515 -36.49 -0.26 -15.52
CA LYS A 515 -36.27 -1.62 -16.02
C LYS A 515 -35.45 -2.45 -15.03
N ASN A 516 -35.75 -3.74 -14.95
CA ASN A 516 -35.01 -4.67 -14.08
C ASN A 516 -33.51 -4.75 -14.45
N GLN A 517 -33.18 -4.69 -15.74
CA GLN A 517 -31.79 -4.67 -16.17
C GLN A 517 -31.04 -3.43 -15.65
N ASP A 518 -31.66 -2.24 -15.68
CA ASP A 518 -31.04 -1.01 -15.18
C ASP A 518 -30.84 -1.07 -13.65
N ARG A 519 -31.79 -1.69 -12.93
CA ARG A 519 -31.66 -1.96 -11.49
C ARG A 519 -30.49 -2.88 -11.18
N ILE A 520 -30.35 -3.98 -11.92
CA ILE A 520 -29.23 -4.91 -11.76
C ILE A 520 -27.91 -4.20 -12.08
N ASN A 521 -27.85 -3.44 -13.18
CA ASN A 521 -26.67 -2.67 -13.55
C ASN A 521 -26.25 -1.70 -12.43
N ALA A 522 -27.22 -1.02 -11.79
CA ALA A 522 -26.94 -0.10 -10.69
C ALA A 522 -26.31 -0.82 -9.49
N LEU A 523 -26.77 -2.03 -9.14
CA LEU A 523 -26.15 -2.83 -8.07
C LEU A 523 -24.70 -3.20 -8.41
N TYR A 524 -24.44 -3.72 -9.61
CA TYR A 524 -23.08 -4.11 -10.03
C TYR A 524 -22.11 -2.93 -10.08
N VAL A 525 -22.56 -1.77 -10.58
CA VAL A 525 -21.71 -0.57 -10.62
C VAL A 525 -21.44 -0.05 -9.20
N ALA A 526 -22.42 -0.12 -8.30
CA ALA A 526 -22.25 0.34 -6.93
C ALA A 526 -21.32 -0.55 -6.09
N SER A 527 -21.30 -1.87 -6.30
CA SER A 527 -20.45 -2.79 -5.54
C SER A 527 -19.12 -3.10 -6.23
N LEU A 528 -19.15 -3.46 -7.51
CA LEU A 528 -18.00 -3.97 -8.27
C LEU A 528 -17.42 -2.95 -9.25
N SER A 529 -17.98 -1.75 -9.33
CA SER A 529 -17.50 -0.67 -10.20
C SER A 529 -17.49 -1.01 -11.70
N ARG A 530 -18.26 -2.02 -12.11
CA ARG A 530 -18.40 -2.47 -13.50
C ARG A 530 -19.83 -2.89 -13.83
N TRP A 531 -20.09 -3.11 -15.10
CA TRP A 531 -21.35 -3.69 -15.56
C TRP A 531 -21.33 -5.22 -15.43
N PRO A 532 -22.50 -5.84 -15.21
CA PRO A 532 -22.60 -7.29 -15.24
C PRO A 532 -22.32 -7.81 -16.65
N SER A 533 -21.63 -8.95 -16.72
CA SER A 533 -21.48 -9.74 -17.93
C SER A 533 -22.84 -10.30 -18.40
N SER A 534 -22.88 -10.81 -19.63
CA SER A 534 -24.08 -11.44 -20.17
C SER A 534 -24.51 -12.70 -19.40
N ILE A 535 -23.55 -13.39 -18.77
CA ILE A 535 -23.79 -14.57 -17.94
C ILE A 535 -24.38 -14.15 -16.59
N GLU A 536 -23.79 -13.16 -15.95
CA GLU A 536 -24.28 -12.60 -14.67
C GLU A 536 -25.70 -12.03 -14.81
N LEU A 537 -25.97 -11.29 -15.90
CA LEU A 537 -27.33 -10.81 -16.21
C LEU A 537 -28.32 -11.96 -16.37
N ARG A 538 -27.90 -13.09 -16.95
CA ARG A 538 -28.76 -14.26 -17.11
C ARG A 538 -29.15 -14.85 -15.75
N TYR A 539 -28.19 -15.02 -14.85
CA TYR A 539 -28.46 -15.53 -13.50
C TYR A 539 -29.33 -14.57 -12.67
N ALA A 540 -29.05 -13.27 -12.74
CA ALA A 540 -29.88 -12.26 -12.07
C ALA A 540 -31.34 -12.28 -12.55
N ASN A 541 -31.55 -12.44 -13.87
CA ASN A 541 -32.90 -12.56 -14.43
C ASN A 541 -33.59 -13.88 -14.03
N GLN A 542 -32.86 -14.99 -13.92
CA GLN A 542 -33.41 -16.25 -13.41
C GLN A 542 -33.87 -16.12 -11.96
N LEU A 543 -33.13 -15.39 -11.12
CA LEU A 543 -33.53 -15.15 -9.74
C LEU A 543 -34.80 -14.30 -9.62
N LEU A 544 -34.93 -13.26 -10.46
CA LEU A 544 -36.15 -12.47 -10.56
C LEU A 544 -37.38 -13.31 -10.90
N LEU A 545 -37.24 -14.29 -11.80
CA LEU A 545 -38.29 -15.25 -12.13
C LEU A 545 -38.60 -16.18 -10.95
N ALA A 546 -37.57 -16.71 -10.28
CA ALA A 546 -37.72 -17.59 -9.12
C ALA A 546 -38.45 -16.93 -7.95
N ARG A 547 -38.26 -15.61 -7.77
CA ARG A 547 -38.96 -14.81 -6.75
C ARG A 547 -40.40 -14.44 -7.14
N GLN A 548 -40.93 -14.94 -8.26
CA GLN A 548 -42.33 -14.77 -8.70
C GLN A 548 -42.75 -13.30 -8.86
N GLY A 549 -41.84 -12.45 -9.36
CA GLY A 549 -42.12 -11.03 -9.57
C GLY A 549 -41.97 -10.15 -8.33
N ARG A 550 -41.54 -10.71 -7.19
CA ARG A 550 -41.07 -9.96 -6.01
C ARG A 550 -39.70 -9.35 -6.27
N VAL A 551 -39.69 -8.23 -7.00
CA VAL A 551 -38.47 -7.61 -7.53
C VAL A 551 -37.54 -7.14 -6.41
N LYS A 552 -38.07 -6.51 -5.36
CA LYS A 552 -37.25 -5.92 -4.30
C LYS A 552 -36.48 -7.01 -3.54
N GLU A 553 -37.12 -8.15 -3.26
CA GLU A 553 -36.54 -9.32 -2.62
C GLU A 553 -35.50 -10.02 -3.51
N ALA A 554 -35.75 -10.10 -4.83
CA ALA A 554 -34.74 -10.61 -5.76
C ALA A 554 -33.49 -9.69 -5.81
N LEU A 555 -33.69 -8.38 -5.79
CA LEU A 555 -32.58 -7.42 -5.74
C LEU A 555 -31.83 -7.48 -4.41
N GLN A 556 -32.52 -7.74 -3.30
CA GLN A 556 -31.91 -7.97 -1.99
C GLN A 556 -30.95 -9.18 -2.04
N ASP A 557 -31.37 -10.31 -2.61
CA ASP A 557 -30.50 -11.49 -2.74
C ASP A 557 -29.28 -11.20 -3.63
N ILE A 558 -29.48 -10.52 -4.77
CA ILE A 558 -28.38 -10.13 -5.67
C ILE A 558 -27.41 -9.20 -4.93
N TRP A 559 -27.95 -8.23 -4.19
CA TRP A 559 -27.15 -7.27 -3.45
C TRP A 559 -26.33 -7.93 -2.35
N TRP A 560 -26.94 -8.82 -1.57
CA TRP A 560 -26.24 -9.63 -0.58
C TRP A 560 -25.13 -10.46 -1.22
N ALA A 561 -25.39 -11.11 -2.36
CA ALA A 561 -24.39 -11.91 -3.06
C ALA A 561 -23.21 -11.07 -3.58
N LEU A 562 -23.47 -9.86 -4.07
CA LEU A 562 -22.42 -8.95 -4.55
C LEU A 562 -21.52 -8.46 -3.43
N LEU A 563 -22.10 -7.99 -2.32
CA LEU A 563 -21.35 -7.48 -1.16
C LEU A 563 -20.50 -8.55 -0.46
N ASN A 564 -20.87 -9.82 -0.65
CA ASN A 564 -20.18 -10.98 -0.06
C ASN A 564 -19.34 -11.77 -1.08
N SER A 565 -19.16 -11.23 -2.30
CA SER A 565 -18.37 -11.87 -3.34
C SER A 565 -16.87 -11.66 -3.12
N ASN A 566 -16.05 -12.60 -3.59
CA ASN A 566 -14.59 -12.45 -3.59
C ASN A 566 -14.17 -11.18 -4.36
N GLU A 567 -14.82 -10.89 -5.49
CA GLU A 567 -14.52 -9.70 -6.27
C GLU A 567 -14.75 -8.39 -5.50
N PHE A 568 -15.71 -8.38 -4.57
CA PHE A 568 -15.97 -7.20 -3.75
C PHE A 568 -14.86 -6.97 -2.70
N ILE A 569 -14.40 -8.02 -2.03
CA ILE A 569 -13.42 -7.93 -0.92
C ILE A 569 -11.95 -7.92 -1.38
N LEU A 570 -11.70 -8.10 -2.68
CA LEU A 570 -10.37 -8.18 -3.26
C LEU A 570 -10.06 -6.93 -4.10
N ASN A 571 -8.84 -6.43 -3.94
CA ASN A 571 -8.22 -5.52 -4.89
C ASN A 571 -7.49 -6.34 -5.96
N HIS A 572 -7.85 -6.17 -7.23
CA HIS A 572 -7.51 -7.08 -8.32
C HIS A 572 -7.22 -6.36 -9.62
#